data_AF-A0A8J4PNN7-F1
#
_entry.id   AF-A0A8J4PNN7-F1
#
_cell.length_a   1.000
_cell.length_b   1.000
_cell.length_c   1.000
_cell.angle_alpha   90.00
_cell.angle_beta   90.00
_cell.angle_gamma   90.00
#
_symmetry.space_group_name_H-M   'P 1'
#
loop_
_entity.id
_entity.type
_entity.pdbx_description
1 polymer ?
#
loop_
_entity_poly.entity_id
_entity_poly.type
_entity_poly.pdbx_seq_one_letter_code
_entity_poly.pdbx_strand_id
1 'polypeptide(L)'
;MKTTNNTDITNEMREYFYKRTEKHINRVRELMMLMEGYETLKRSDLLERGIAHDQSKYLEPEVTGYIWLSWFHYCKNSNIKFAYPSDTIIEMVNNAVDHHLKSNLHHPESHSNINNMSTLDIVEMVCDWSAISQELNQGSCLNYI
;
A
#
# COMPACT_ATOMS: atom_id res chain seq x y z
N MET A 1 -7.40 -22.71 27.46
CA MET A 1 -7.12 -21.89 26.27
C MET A 1 -5.73 -21.30 26.45
N LYS A 2 -4.77 -21.62 25.59
CA LYS A 2 -3.43 -21.00 25.64
C LYS A 2 -3.53 -19.65 24.93
N THR A 3 -3.57 -18.57 25.68
CA THR A 3 -3.34 -17.21 25.16
C THR A 3 -1.84 -17.07 24.91
N THR A 4 -1.41 -17.28 23.67
CA THR A 4 -0.06 -16.93 23.25
C THR A 4 -0.04 -15.42 23.02
N ASN A 5 0.45 -14.67 24.01
CA ASN A 5 0.90 -13.29 23.83
C ASN A 5 2.18 -13.30 23.00
N ASN A 6 2.10 -13.71 21.73
CA ASN A 6 3.24 -13.65 20.85
C ASN A 6 3.31 -12.22 20.29
N THR A 7 4.22 -11.43 20.84
CA THR A 7 4.51 -10.05 20.41
C THR A 7 5.37 -10.00 19.14
N ASP A 8 5.86 -11.16 18.69
CA ASP A 8 6.81 -11.22 17.60
C ASP A 8 6.11 -11.51 16.27
N ILE A 9 6.54 -10.82 15.22
CA ILE A 9 6.09 -11.07 13.86
C ILE A 9 6.47 -12.51 13.46
N THR A 10 5.47 -13.29 13.05
CA THR A 10 5.67 -14.66 12.57
C THR A 10 6.13 -14.69 11.11
N ASN A 11 6.65 -15.83 10.66
CA ASN A 11 7.01 -16.01 9.25
C ASN A 11 5.78 -15.94 8.33
N GLU A 12 4.64 -16.45 8.77
CA GLU A 12 3.36 -16.37 8.04
C GLU A 12 2.93 -14.92 7.81
N MET A 13 3.05 -14.06 8.82
CA MET A 13 2.77 -12.63 8.71
C MET A 13 3.68 -11.95 7.67
N ARG A 14 4.98 -12.24 7.73
CA ARG A 14 5.96 -11.73 6.76
C ARG A 14 5.62 -12.19 5.35
N GLU A 15 5.44 -13.49 5.14
CA GLU A 15 5.13 -14.07 3.84
C GLU A 15 3.83 -13.48 3.25
N TYR A 16 2.79 -13.31 4.08
CA TYR A 16 1.56 -12.67 3.66
C TYR A 16 1.78 -11.23 3.21
N PHE A 17 2.51 -10.43 4.00
CA PHE A 17 2.84 -9.05 3.65
C PHE A 17 3.60 -8.97 2.32
N TYR A 18 4.73 -9.68 2.17
CA TYR A 18 5.54 -9.60 0.95
C TYR A 18 4.75 -10.02 -0.28
N LYS A 19 4.00 -11.13 -0.19
CA LYS A 19 3.18 -11.63 -1.31
C LYS A 19 2.07 -10.65 -1.70
N ARG A 20 1.39 -10.06 -0.72
CA ARG A 20 0.31 -9.09 -0.97
C ARG A 20 0.86 -7.80 -1.57
N THR A 21 1.91 -7.24 -0.97
CA THR A 21 2.52 -5.97 -1.42
C THR A 21 3.12 -6.10 -2.80
N GLU A 22 3.80 -7.21 -3.12
CA GLU A 22 4.30 -7.47 -4.48
C GLU A 22 3.16 -7.54 -5.50
N LYS A 23 2.07 -8.24 -5.17
CA LYS A 23 0.90 -8.33 -6.05
C LYS A 23 0.26 -6.95 -6.29
N HIS A 24 0.14 -6.13 -5.24
CA HIS A 24 -0.38 -4.76 -5.32
C HIS A 24 0.49 -3.91 -6.25
N ILE A 25 1.79 -3.85 -5.99
CA ILE A 25 2.75 -3.07 -6.80
C ILE A 25 2.71 -3.51 -8.27
N ASN A 26 2.68 -4.82 -8.53
CA ASN A 26 2.59 -5.32 -9.90
C ASN A 26 1.29 -4.88 -10.58
N ARG A 27 0.17 -4.85 -9.85
CA ARG A 27 -1.09 -4.38 -10.42
C ARG A 27 -1.09 -2.88 -10.68
N VAL A 28 -0.55 -2.06 -9.78
CA VAL A 28 -0.40 -0.62 -10.01
C VAL A 28 0.46 -0.37 -11.23
N ARG A 29 1.57 -1.09 -11.39
CA ARG A 29 2.44 -1.01 -12.58
C ARG A 29 1.69 -1.29 -13.87
N GLU A 30 0.88 -2.35 -13.92
CA GLU A 30 0.07 -2.67 -15.10
C GLU A 30 -0.91 -1.54 -15.44
N LEU A 31 -1.58 -0.97 -14.44
CA LEU A 31 -2.53 0.13 -14.63
C LEU A 31 -1.83 1.41 -15.09
N MET A 32 -0.68 1.74 -14.52
CA MET A 32 0.12 2.88 -14.96
C MET A 32 0.52 2.76 -16.43
N MET A 33 0.84 1.56 -16.90
CA MET A 33 1.18 1.34 -18.31
C MET A 33 0.01 1.59 -19.27
N LEU A 34 -1.25 1.46 -18.82
CA LEU A 34 -2.43 1.80 -19.63
C LEU A 34 -2.60 3.31 -19.82
N MET A 35 -1.90 4.12 -19.02
CA MET A 35 -1.94 5.58 -19.08
C MET A 35 -0.89 6.17 -20.04
N GLU A 36 -0.18 5.32 -20.80
CA GLU A 36 0.77 5.76 -21.82
C GLU A 36 0.08 6.69 -22.84
N GLY A 37 0.62 7.90 -23.01
CA GLY A 37 0.06 8.91 -23.91
C GLY A 37 -1.07 9.75 -23.32
N TYR A 38 -1.46 9.53 -22.05
CA TYR A 38 -2.33 10.47 -21.34
C TYR A 38 -1.58 11.81 -21.12
N GLU A 39 -2.16 12.91 -21.62
CA GLU A 39 -1.53 14.23 -21.69
C GLU A 39 -0.15 14.21 -22.36
N THR A 40 0.92 14.16 -21.56
CA THR A 40 2.32 14.18 -22.01
C THR A 40 3.14 13.02 -21.44
N LEU A 41 2.50 12.07 -20.74
CA LEU A 41 3.17 10.99 -20.04
C LEU A 41 3.81 10.00 -21.01
N LYS A 42 5.11 9.79 -20.83
CA LYS A 42 5.88 8.81 -21.60
C LYS A 42 5.89 7.48 -20.88
N ARG A 43 6.00 6.42 -21.67
CA ARG A 43 6.18 5.04 -21.18
C ARG A 43 7.32 4.90 -20.17
N SER A 44 8.44 5.59 -20.39
CA SER A 44 9.61 5.55 -19.50
C SER A 44 9.27 6.02 -18.09
N ASP A 45 8.55 7.15 -18.00
CA ASP A 45 8.24 7.81 -16.74
C ASP A 45 7.24 6.99 -15.92
N LEU A 46 6.25 6.40 -16.62
CA LEU A 46 5.28 5.47 -16.04
C LEU A 46 5.93 4.18 -15.54
N LEU A 47 6.87 3.62 -16.31
CA LEU A 47 7.58 2.40 -15.93
C LEU A 47 8.49 2.63 -14.72
N GLU A 48 9.26 3.71 -14.72
CA GLU A 48 10.13 4.08 -13.60
C GLU A 48 9.30 4.32 -12.34
N ARG A 49 8.22 5.12 -12.44
CA ARG A 49 7.37 5.41 -11.30
C ARG A 49 6.67 4.16 -10.76
N GLY A 50 6.13 3.32 -11.65
CA GLY A 50 5.50 2.06 -11.23
C GLY A 50 6.47 1.10 -10.55
N ILE A 51 7.73 1.02 -10.97
CA ILE A 51 8.75 0.19 -10.29
C ILE A 51 9.00 0.70 -8.87
N ALA A 52 9.06 2.02 -8.70
CA ALA A 52 9.30 2.67 -7.42
C ALA A 52 8.08 2.70 -6.50
N HIS A 53 6.86 2.50 -7.03
CA HIS A 53 5.61 2.51 -6.28
C HIS A 53 5.70 1.60 -5.04
N ASP A 54 5.39 2.16 -3.88
CA ASP A 54 5.35 1.48 -2.57
C ASP A 54 6.66 0.78 -2.12
N GLN A 55 7.80 1.01 -2.78
CA GLN A 55 9.06 0.37 -2.39
C GLN A 55 9.52 0.75 -0.98
N SER A 56 9.10 1.91 -0.47
CA SER A 56 9.34 2.33 0.91
C SER A 56 8.80 1.33 1.93
N LYS A 57 7.72 0.58 1.61
CA LYS A 57 7.11 -0.43 2.49
C LYS A 57 8.06 -1.58 2.82
N TYR A 58 9.10 -1.80 2.03
CA TYR A 58 10.08 -2.87 2.27
C TYR A 58 11.24 -2.47 3.18
N LEU A 59 11.27 -1.22 3.64
CA LEU A 59 12.33 -0.68 4.49
C LEU A 59 11.76 -0.09 5.79
N GLU A 60 12.60 0.05 6.81
CA GLU A 60 12.23 0.83 7.99
C GLU A 60 12.16 2.32 7.63
N PRO A 61 11.21 3.09 8.20
CA PRO A 61 10.34 2.75 9.32
C PRO A 61 9.00 2.05 8.97
N GLU A 62 8.78 1.65 7.71
CA GLU A 62 7.48 1.17 7.23
C GLU A 62 7.28 -0.35 7.39
N VAL A 63 8.31 -1.15 7.10
CA VAL A 63 8.17 -2.60 6.91
C VAL A 63 7.54 -3.31 8.11
N THR A 64 7.98 -3.02 9.33
CA THR A 64 7.44 -3.66 10.53
C THR A 64 5.97 -3.29 10.76
N GLY A 65 5.61 -2.02 10.59
CA GLY A 65 4.23 -1.55 10.72
C GLY A 65 3.30 -2.15 9.67
N TYR A 66 3.74 -2.22 8.40
CA TYR A 66 2.93 -2.79 7.33
C TYR A 66 2.76 -4.31 7.41
N ILE A 67 3.71 -5.04 8.01
CA ILE A 67 3.50 -6.47 8.30
C ILE A 67 2.35 -6.64 9.29
N TRP A 68 2.32 -5.86 10.38
CA TRP A 68 1.23 -5.88 11.36
C TRP A 68 -0.11 -5.47 10.74
N LEU A 69 -0.12 -4.37 9.97
CA LEU A 69 -1.33 -3.85 9.33
C LEU A 69 -1.91 -4.84 8.32
N SER A 70 -1.07 -5.42 7.47
CA SER A 70 -1.50 -6.42 6.48
C SER A 70 -2.10 -7.64 7.16
N TRP A 71 -1.49 -8.10 8.25
CA TRP A 71 -2.01 -9.22 9.03
C TRP A 71 -3.34 -8.90 9.71
N PHE A 72 -3.49 -7.68 10.26
CA PHE A 72 -4.76 -7.22 10.81
C PHE A 72 -5.89 -7.30 9.78
N HIS A 73 -5.64 -6.82 8.55
CA HIS A 73 -6.62 -6.91 7.46
C HIS A 73 -6.88 -8.34 6.99
N TYR A 74 -5.86 -9.19 6.93
CA TYR A 74 -6.03 -10.61 6.66
C TYR A 74 -6.96 -11.28 7.67
N CYS A 75 -6.71 -11.07 8.98
CA CYS A 75 -7.54 -11.63 10.03
C CYS A 75 -8.97 -11.10 9.94
N LYS A 76 -9.14 -9.79 9.75
CA LYS A 76 -10.46 -9.15 9.58
C LYS A 76 -11.24 -9.77 8.40
N ASN A 77 -10.61 -9.90 7.24
CA ASN A 77 -11.24 -10.45 6.04
C ASN A 77 -11.52 -11.96 6.15
N SER A 78 -10.73 -12.67 6.95
CA SER A 78 -10.89 -14.11 7.21
C SER A 78 -11.80 -14.41 8.40
N ASN A 79 -12.43 -13.39 9.00
CA ASN A 79 -13.24 -13.50 10.21
C ASN A 79 -12.50 -14.14 11.40
N ILE A 80 -11.18 -13.91 11.49
CA ILE A 80 -10.30 -14.33 12.57
C ILE A 80 -10.20 -13.19 13.59
N LYS A 81 -10.50 -13.47 14.86
CA LYS A 81 -10.35 -12.47 15.93
C LYS A 81 -8.87 -12.17 16.14
N PHE A 82 -8.49 -10.93 15.88
CA PHE A 82 -7.13 -10.43 16.07
C PHE A 82 -7.18 -9.00 16.62
N ALA A 83 -6.24 -8.70 17.51
CA ALA A 83 -5.97 -7.36 18.01
C ALA A 83 -4.45 -7.20 18.12
N TYR A 84 -3.96 -5.97 17.95
CA TYR A 84 -2.55 -5.71 18.14
C TYR A 84 -2.11 -6.08 19.57
N PRO A 85 -0.93 -6.68 19.76
CA PRO A 85 -0.48 -7.14 21.08
C PRO A 85 -0.25 -6.02 22.11
N SER A 86 0.00 -4.77 21.68
CA SER A 86 0.27 -3.63 22.57
C SER A 86 0.01 -2.28 21.92
N ASP A 87 -0.13 -1.23 22.73
CA ASP A 87 -0.26 0.15 22.26
C ASP A 87 0.98 0.62 21.48
N THR A 88 2.17 0.12 21.84
CA THR A 88 3.42 0.40 21.10
C THR A 88 3.36 -0.11 19.66
N ILE A 89 2.72 -1.27 19.41
CA ILE A 89 2.52 -1.78 18.05
C ILE A 89 1.51 -0.93 17.30
N ILE A 90 0.46 -0.44 17.98
CA ILE A 90 -0.51 0.49 17.37
C ILE A 90 0.20 1.78 16.93
N GLU A 91 1.03 2.37 17.80
CA GLU A 91 1.82 3.56 17.50
C GLU A 91 2.78 3.32 16.33
N MET A 92 3.48 2.18 16.32
CA MET A 92 4.38 1.79 15.23
C MET A 92 3.64 1.67 13.89
N VAL A 93 2.47 1.02 13.87
CA VAL A 93 1.63 0.92 12.67
C VAL A 93 1.22 2.31 12.19
N ASN A 94 0.78 3.18 13.10
CA ASN A 94 0.38 4.55 12.75
C ASN A 94 1.56 5.37 12.19
N ASN A 95 2.74 5.25 12.79
CA ASN A 95 3.94 5.94 12.32
C ASN A 95 4.40 5.44 10.94
N ALA A 96 4.30 4.13 10.68
CA ALA A 96 4.59 3.56 9.36
C ALA A 96 3.62 4.08 8.29
N VAL A 97 2.32 4.15 8.60
CA VAL A 97 1.32 4.71 7.69
C VAL A 97 1.56 6.21 7.45
N ASP A 98 1.81 6.99 8.50
CA ASP A 98 2.09 8.42 8.40
C ASP A 98 3.35 8.70 7.57
N HIS A 99 4.43 7.96 7.80
CA HIS A 99 5.65 8.04 7.01
C HIS A 99 5.36 7.75 5.53
N HIS A 100 4.60 6.70 5.23
CA HIS A 100 4.25 6.31 3.88
C HIS A 100 3.45 7.40 3.14
N LEU A 101 2.40 7.92 3.78
CA LEU A 101 1.54 8.96 3.24
C LEU A 101 2.28 10.27 2.97
N LYS A 102 3.27 10.62 3.82
CA LYS A 102 4.03 11.86 3.67
C LYS A 102 5.25 11.76 2.75
N SER A 103 5.74 10.55 2.48
CA SER A 103 6.98 10.33 1.73
C SER A 103 6.78 9.96 0.27
N ASN A 104 5.58 9.52 -0.13
CA ASN A 104 5.29 9.07 -1.49
C ASN A 104 4.37 10.06 -2.21
N LEU A 105 4.82 10.54 -3.38
CA LEU A 105 4.20 11.65 -4.11
C LEU A 105 2.77 11.36 -4.62
N HIS A 106 2.37 10.10 -4.74
CA HIS A 106 1.01 9.75 -5.11
C HIS A 106 -0.02 9.98 -3.98
N HIS A 107 0.42 10.18 -2.73
CA HIS A 107 -0.48 10.53 -1.64
C HIS A 107 -0.63 12.04 -1.52
N PRO A 108 -1.85 12.59 -1.47
CA PRO A 108 -2.10 14.02 -1.25
C PRO A 108 -1.38 14.58 -0.02
N GLU A 109 -1.22 13.77 1.03
CA GLU A 109 -0.56 14.10 2.29
C GLU A 109 0.93 14.41 2.16
N SER A 110 1.57 13.97 1.07
CA SER A 110 2.97 14.31 0.76
C SER A 110 3.13 15.75 0.23
N HIS A 111 2.03 16.42 -0.10
CA HIS A 111 2.03 17.76 -0.68
C HIS A 111 1.50 18.79 0.31
N SER A 112 2.17 19.94 0.43
CA SER A 112 1.66 21.06 1.24
C SER A 112 0.35 21.66 0.69
N ASN A 113 0.10 21.49 -0.61
CA ASN A 113 -1.14 21.85 -1.29
C ASN A 113 -1.43 20.80 -2.37
N ILE A 114 -2.62 20.20 -2.35
CA ILE A 114 -3.02 19.14 -3.29
C ILE A 114 -2.94 19.57 -4.76
N ASN A 115 -3.05 20.87 -5.05
CA ASN A 115 -2.91 21.40 -6.42
C ASN A 115 -1.47 21.36 -6.94
N ASN A 116 -0.50 21.00 -6.10
CA ASN A 116 0.90 20.84 -6.50
C ASN A 116 1.22 19.43 -7.03
N MET A 117 0.28 18.49 -6.94
CA MET A 117 0.46 17.16 -7.53
C MET A 117 0.65 17.28 -9.04
N SER A 118 1.72 16.67 -9.56
CA SER A 118 1.93 16.58 -11.00
C SER A 118 0.91 15.63 -11.66
N THR A 119 0.75 15.71 -12.98
CA THR A 119 -0.06 14.73 -13.72
C THR A 119 0.37 13.29 -13.42
N LEU A 120 1.69 13.04 -13.30
CA LEU A 120 2.21 11.71 -12.98
C LEU A 120 1.81 11.26 -11.56
N ASP A 121 1.82 12.16 -10.58
CA ASP A 121 1.41 11.84 -9.20
C ASP A 121 -0.08 11.50 -9.12
N ILE A 122 -0.92 12.27 -9.81
CA ILE A 122 -2.37 12.02 -9.88
C ILE A 122 -2.64 10.69 -10.59
N VAL A 123 -1.94 10.40 -11.68
CA VAL A 123 -2.07 9.13 -12.41
C VAL A 123 -1.68 7.94 -11.53
N GLU A 124 -0.56 8.02 -10.82
CA GLU A 124 -0.16 6.97 -9.87
C GLU A 124 -1.21 6.79 -8.76
N MET A 125 -1.72 7.88 -8.18
CA MET A 125 -2.77 7.85 -7.14
C MET A 125 -4.03 7.11 -7.62
N VAL A 126 -4.51 7.44 -8.83
CA VAL A 126 -5.69 6.78 -9.41
C VAL A 126 -5.40 5.31 -9.70
N CYS A 127 -4.19 4.95 -10.12
CA CYS A 127 -3.78 3.56 -10.34
C CYS A 127 -3.68 2.77 -9.02
N ASP A 128 -3.17 3.39 -7.96
CA ASP A 128 -3.10 2.81 -6.61
C ASP A 128 -4.50 2.50 -6.05
N TRP A 129 -5.38 3.50 -6.07
CA TRP A 129 -6.79 3.35 -5.68
C TRP A 129 -7.51 2.31 -6.53
N SER A 130 -7.10 2.21 -7.80
CA SER A 130 -7.60 1.18 -8.70
C SER A 130 -7.17 -0.22 -8.32
N ALA A 131 -5.89 -0.42 -8.03
CA ALA A 131 -5.39 -1.72 -7.59
C ALA A 131 -6.02 -2.16 -6.27
N ILE A 132 -6.15 -1.28 -5.27
CA ILE A 132 -6.72 -1.65 -3.97
C ILE A 132 -8.22 -1.95 -4.05
N SER A 133 -8.99 -1.19 -4.82
CA SER A 133 -10.40 -1.52 -5.08
C SER A 133 -10.52 -2.90 -5.70
N GLN A 134 -9.63 -3.20 -6.65
CA GLN A 134 -9.61 -4.49 -7.32
C GLN A 134 -9.29 -5.63 -6.34
N GLU A 135 -8.30 -5.44 -5.49
CA GLU A 135 -7.90 -6.40 -4.47
C GLU A 135 -9.04 -6.73 -3.48
N LEU A 136 -9.78 -5.73 -3.04
CA LEU A 136 -10.82 -5.88 -2.01
C LEU A 136 -12.15 -6.42 -2.52
N ASN A 137 -12.28 -6.68 -3.82
CA ASN A 137 -13.56 -7.05 -4.45
C ASN A 137 -14.70 -6.05 -4.19
N GLN A 138 -14.37 -4.77 -3.99
CA GLN A 138 -15.33 -3.73 -3.58
C GLN A 138 -16.03 -3.06 -4.77
N GLY A 139 -15.92 -3.64 -5.96
CA GLY A 139 -16.34 -2.98 -7.18
C GLY A 139 -15.32 -1.93 -7.61
N SER A 140 -15.49 -0.69 -7.17
CA SER A 140 -15.14 0.43 -8.06
C SER A 140 -13.82 1.14 -7.80
N CYS A 141 -13.07 1.29 -8.89
CA CYS A 141 -12.20 2.44 -9.13
C CYS A 141 -12.28 3.11 -10.52
N LEU A 142 -12.89 2.55 -11.58
CA LEU A 142 -14.31 2.26 -11.76
C LEU A 142 -14.52 0.82 -12.32
N ASN A 143 -14.65 -0.13 -11.39
CA ASN A 143 -15.19 -1.49 -11.53
C ASN A 143 -14.49 -2.47 -12.49
N TYR A 144 -13.16 -2.64 -12.40
CA TYR A 144 -12.41 -3.76 -13.04
C TYR A 144 -12.33 -3.76 -14.57
N ILE A 145 -11.96 -2.63 -15.17
CA ILE A 145 -11.54 -2.57 -16.58
C ILE A 145 -10.07 -3.00 -16.71
#